data_AF-A0A7S0A6Q1-F1
#
_entry.id   AF-A0A7S0A6Q1-F1
#
_cell.length_a   1.000
_cell.length_b   1.000
_cell.length_c   1.000
_cell.angle_alpha   90.00
_cell.angle_beta   90.00
_cell.angle_gamma   90.00
#
_symmetry.space_group_name_H-M   'P 1'
#
loop_
_entity.id
_entity.type
_entity.pdbx_description
1 polymer ?
#
loop_
_entity_poly.entity_id
_entity_poly.type
_entity_poly.pdbx_seq_one_letter_code
_entity_poly.pdbx_strand_id
1 'polypeptide(L)'
;WSVGTDTGLNFFYPGKTDPARELFVTGIACLAHGLMQHNELVRCAVAHAGNDHRLGAQEAPPAIISLYPGTGFEAHVDAIIRGAPLLGYKAEKKTADPKATAAMPAPCGVEDRNRTAPFPFCGNRFEFR
;
A
#
# COMPACT_ATOMS: atom_id res chain seq x y z
N TRP A 1 -0.45 -6.07 8.84
CA TRP A 1 -1.34 -5.49 9.84
C TRP A 1 -2.47 -4.71 9.15
N SER A 2 -3.63 -4.62 9.80
CA SER A 2 -4.77 -3.85 9.31
C SER A 2 -5.53 -3.21 10.47
N VAL A 3 -6.30 -2.16 10.18
CA VAL A 3 -7.18 -1.50 11.14
C VAL A 3 -8.61 -1.78 10.76
N GLY A 4 -9.43 -2.20 11.72
CA GLY A 4 -10.84 -2.43 11.51
C GLY A 4 -11.70 -2.01 12.70
N THR A 5 -12.98 -1.83 12.45
CA THR A 5 -14.00 -1.60 13.48
C THR A 5 -14.48 -2.91 14.08
N ASP A 6 -15.09 -2.83 15.27
CA ASP A 6 -15.86 -3.91 15.89
C ASP A 6 -17.06 -4.36 15.03
N THR A 7 -17.58 -3.47 14.18
CA THR A 7 -18.63 -3.77 13.19
C THR A 7 -18.12 -4.47 11.91
N GLY A 8 -16.82 -4.74 11.81
CA GLY A 8 -16.22 -5.50 10.71
C GLY A 8 -15.81 -4.68 9.48
N LEU A 9 -15.78 -3.35 9.57
CA LEU A 9 -15.25 -2.50 8.50
C LEU A 9 -13.73 -2.48 8.55
N ASN A 10 -13.06 -2.64 7.41
CA ASN A 10 -11.60 -2.59 7.30
C ASN A 10 -11.18 -1.32 6.57
N PHE A 11 -10.35 -0.51 7.23
CA PHE A 11 -9.87 0.78 6.72
C PHE A 11 -8.90 0.63 5.54
N PHE A 12 -8.24 -0.52 5.41
CA PHE A 12 -7.27 -0.79 4.34
C PHE A 12 -7.81 -1.76 3.31
N TYR A 13 -9.13 -1.89 3.22
CA TYR A 13 -9.79 -2.59 2.13
C TYR A 13 -10.50 -1.57 1.24
N PRO A 14 -10.21 -1.52 -0.08
CA PRO A 14 -10.80 -0.52 -0.98
C PRO A 14 -12.31 -0.66 -1.15
N GLY A 15 -12.89 -1.80 -0.75
CA GLY A 15 -14.33 -1.96 -0.74
C GLY A 15 -14.96 -2.03 -2.13
N LYS A 16 -16.29 -2.14 -2.14
CA LYS A 16 -17.11 -2.11 -3.37
C LYS A 16 -18.15 -0.99 -3.36
N THR A 17 -18.50 -0.49 -2.17
CA THR A 17 -19.46 0.60 -1.96
C THR A 17 -18.73 1.93 -1.83
N ASP A 18 -19.40 3.04 -2.13
CA ASP A 18 -18.78 4.36 -2.04
C ASP A 18 -18.33 4.72 -0.62
N PRO A 19 -19.12 4.47 0.45
CA PRO A 19 -18.65 4.70 1.82
C PRO A 19 -17.40 3.90 2.19
N ALA A 20 -17.24 2.68 1.66
CA ALA A 20 -16.05 1.87 1.92
C ALA A 20 -14.81 2.41 1.18
N ARG A 21 -15.00 2.97 -0.03
CA ARG A 21 -13.93 3.61 -0.80
C ARG A 21 -13.48 4.91 -0.13
N GLU A 22 -14.42 5.70 0.39
CA GLU A 22 -14.13 6.89 1.18
C GLU A 22 -13.28 6.54 2.40
N LEU A 23 -13.74 5.55 3.19
CA LEU A 23 -13.01 5.06 4.36
C LEU A 23 -11.59 4.62 3.99
N PHE A 24 -11.43 3.94 2.85
CA PHE A 24 -10.13 3.49 2.37
C PHE A 24 -9.18 4.65 2.03
N VAL A 25 -9.64 5.63 1.26
CA VAL A 25 -8.84 6.80 0.89
C VAL A 25 -8.43 7.57 2.14
N THR A 26 -9.36 7.82 3.06
CA THR A 26 -9.08 8.50 4.33
C THR A 26 -8.12 7.68 5.20
N GLY A 27 -8.30 6.36 5.28
CA GLY A 27 -7.44 5.46 6.05
C GLY A 27 -5.99 5.49 5.57
N ILE A 28 -5.77 5.44 4.26
CA ILE A 28 -4.42 5.55 3.70
C ILE A 28 -3.84 6.95 3.91
N ALA A 29 -4.63 8.01 3.76
CA ALA A 29 -4.17 9.38 4.00
C ALA A 29 -3.71 9.57 5.46
N CYS A 30 -4.49 9.07 6.43
CA CYS A 30 -4.10 9.08 7.84
C CYS A 30 -2.82 8.26 8.09
N LEU A 31 -2.70 7.09 7.48
CA LEU A 31 -1.50 6.25 7.58
C LEU A 31 -0.26 6.97 7.01
N ALA A 32 -0.39 7.56 5.81
CA ALA A 32 0.68 8.29 5.15
C ALA A 32 1.16 9.47 6.02
N HIS A 33 0.22 10.23 6.57
CA HIS A 33 0.53 11.35 7.46
C HIS A 33 1.20 10.87 8.76
N GLY A 34 0.69 9.81 9.39
CA GLY A 34 1.29 9.26 10.61
C GLY A 34 2.70 8.73 10.40
N LEU A 35 2.95 8.02 9.29
CA LEU A 35 4.29 7.56 8.91
C LEU A 35 5.22 8.75 8.64
N MET A 36 4.75 9.79 7.94
CA MET A 36 5.55 10.99 7.70
C MET A 36 6.00 11.65 9.01
N GLN A 37 5.08 11.81 9.98
CA GLN A 37 5.35 12.45 11.28
C GLN A 37 6.22 11.60 12.22
N HIS A 38 6.11 10.27 12.15
CA HIS A 38 6.70 9.35 13.14
C HIS A 38 7.66 8.33 12.53
N ASN A 39 8.22 8.61 11.35
CA ASN A 39 9.10 7.67 10.63
C ASN A 39 10.29 7.19 11.48
N GLU A 40 10.93 8.09 12.24
CA GLU A 40 12.08 7.76 13.06
C GLU A 40 11.71 6.80 14.19
N LEU A 41 10.58 7.04 14.85
CA LEU A 41 10.07 6.16 15.91
C LEU A 41 9.80 4.75 15.38
N VAL A 42 9.18 4.65 14.21
CA VAL A 42 8.91 3.37 13.55
C VAL A 42 10.22 2.64 13.19
N ARG A 43 11.23 3.36 12.70
CA ARG A 43 12.55 2.80 12.41
C ARG A 43 13.28 2.30 13.66
N CYS A 44 13.19 3.04 14.75
CA CYS A 44 13.78 2.70 16.04
C CYS A 44 13.15 1.45 16.67
N ALA A 45 11.85 1.23 16.47
CA ALA A 45 11.13 0.08 17.03
C ALA A 45 11.66 -1.29 16.56
N VAL A 46 12.40 -1.32 15.44
CA VAL A 46 13.00 -2.53 14.85
C VAL A 46 14.53 -2.43 14.73
N ALA A 47 15.14 -1.45 15.40
CA ALA A 47 16.58 -1.20 15.33
C ALA A 47 17.34 -2.18 16.23
N HIS A 48 18.17 -3.01 15.60
CA HIS A 48 19.17 -3.83 16.27
C HIS A 48 20.30 -4.18 15.29
N ALA A 49 21.50 -4.44 15.79
CA ALA A 49 22.70 -4.60 14.96
C ALA A 49 22.52 -5.58 13.78
N GLY A 50 21.87 -6.72 14.03
CA GLY A 50 21.58 -7.70 12.98
C GLY A 50 20.62 -7.21 11.89
N ASN A 51 19.56 -6.47 12.26
CA ASN A 51 18.62 -5.94 11.27
C ASN A 51 19.23 -4.76 10.52
N ASP A 52 19.95 -3.89 11.21
CA ASP A 52 20.62 -2.74 10.59
C ASP A 52 21.65 -3.15 9.54
N HIS A 53 22.35 -4.28 9.76
CA HIS A 53 23.23 -4.88 8.75
C HIS A 53 22.46 -5.44 7.53
N ARG A 54 21.21 -5.88 7.73
CA ARG A 54 20.37 -6.50 6.69
C ARG A 54 19.66 -5.48 5.81
N LEU A 55 19.27 -4.33 6.35
CA LEU A 55 18.45 -3.34 5.64
C LEU A 55 19.13 -2.85 4.34
N GLY A 56 18.35 -2.82 3.25
CA GLY A 56 18.81 -2.42 1.92
C GLY A 56 19.59 -3.49 1.13
N ALA A 57 19.72 -4.71 1.65
CA ALA A 57 20.37 -5.83 0.97
C ALA A 57 19.42 -7.02 0.81
N GLN A 58 19.64 -7.86 -0.22
CA GLN A 58 18.97 -9.17 -0.39
C GLN A 58 17.44 -9.15 -0.17
N GLU A 59 16.74 -8.31 -0.93
CA GLU A 59 15.27 -8.09 -0.84
C GLU A 59 14.77 -7.46 0.48
N ALA A 60 15.65 -7.14 1.43
CA ALA A 60 15.28 -6.37 2.61
C ALA A 60 14.97 -4.92 2.23
N PRO A 61 13.96 -4.30 2.87
CA PRO A 61 13.67 -2.90 2.64
C PRO A 61 14.84 -2.01 3.06
N PRO A 62 15.00 -0.82 2.44
CA PRO A 62 16.01 0.14 2.86
C PRO A 62 15.69 0.68 4.25
N ALA A 63 16.67 1.30 4.91
CA ALA A 63 16.48 1.94 6.22
C ALA A 63 15.55 3.17 6.18
N ILE A 64 15.18 3.64 4.99
CA ILE A 64 14.26 4.76 4.78
C ILE A 64 12.84 4.24 4.85
N ILE A 65 12.05 4.73 5.80
CA ILE A 65 10.63 4.38 5.92
C ILE A 65 9.83 5.04 4.78
N SER A 66 9.16 4.22 3.99
CA SER A 66 8.28 4.68 2.91
C SER A 66 7.02 3.82 2.84
N LEU A 67 5.93 4.45 2.40
CA LEU A 67 4.64 3.83 2.15
C LEU A 67 4.48 3.57 0.65
N TYR A 68 4.12 2.36 0.28
CA TYR A 68 3.77 1.99 -1.09
C TYR A 68 2.31 1.54 -1.15
N PRO A 69 1.36 2.44 -1.47
CA PRO A 69 -0.07 2.10 -1.56
C PRO A 69 -0.44 1.41 -2.89
N GLY A 70 0.47 1.40 -3.87
CA GLY A 70 0.25 0.86 -5.21
C GLY A 70 0.11 1.94 -6.27
N THR A 71 0.45 1.59 -7.51
CA THR A 71 0.52 2.51 -8.66
C THR A 71 -0.81 3.20 -8.97
N GLY A 72 -1.93 2.49 -8.88
CA GLY A 72 -3.24 3.06 -9.15
C GLY A 72 -3.67 4.04 -8.06
N PHE A 73 -3.33 3.76 -6.81
CA PHE A 73 -3.63 4.69 -5.71
C PHE A 73 -2.72 5.93 -5.75
N GLU A 74 -1.43 5.76 -6.04
CA GLU A 74 -0.52 6.90 -6.25
C GLU A 74 -1.04 7.83 -7.36
N ALA A 75 -1.46 7.27 -8.50
CA ALA A 75 -2.05 8.04 -9.59
C ALA A 75 -3.33 8.78 -9.18
N HIS A 76 -4.15 8.18 -8.32
CA HIS A 76 -5.34 8.82 -7.75
C HIS A 76 -4.98 10.01 -6.86
N VAL A 77 -3.98 9.84 -5.98
CA VAL A 77 -3.47 10.94 -5.13
C VAL A 77 -2.91 12.07 -5.99
N ASP A 78 -2.12 11.77 -7.02
CA ASP A 78 -1.60 12.78 -7.95
C ASP A 78 -2.72 13.53 -8.68
N ALA A 79 -3.81 12.83 -9.05
CA ALA A 79 -4.98 13.47 -9.64
C ALA A 79 -5.65 14.43 -8.65
N ILE A 80 -5.80 14.04 -7.37
CA ILE A 80 -6.35 14.89 -6.32
C ILE A 80 -5.49 16.15 -6.13
N ILE A 81 -4.16 15.99 -6.08
CA ILE A 81 -3.22 17.11 -5.97
C ILE A 81 -3.39 18.09 -7.15
N ARG A 82 -3.72 17.59 -8.34
CA ARG A 82 -4.01 18.38 -9.54
C ARG A 82 -5.43 18.98 -9.58
N GLY A 83 -6.24 18.78 -8.54
CA GLY A 83 -7.59 19.35 -8.41
C GLY A 83 -8.72 18.40 -8.80
N ALA A 84 -8.46 17.10 -9.00
CA ALA A 84 -9.53 16.11 -9.15
C ALA A 84 -10.29 15.92 -7.83
N PRO A 85 -11.55 15.41 -7.87
CA PRO A 85 -12.29 15.08 -6.67
C PRO A 85 -11.52 14.11 -5.77
N LEU A 86 -11.57 14.35 -4.45
CA LEU A 86 -10.95 13.49 -3.43
C LEU A 86 -11.48 12.04 -3.53
N LEU A 87 -12.76 11.92 -3.86
CA LEU A 87 -13.49 10.67 -3.90
C LEU A 87 -13.57 10.13 -5.33
N GLY A 88 -13.45 8.81 -5.48
CA GLY A 88 -13.55 8.17 -6.79
C GLY A 88 -12.55 7.05 -7.06
N TYR A 89 -11.63 6.78 -6.14
CA TYR A 89 -10.70 5.66 -6.29
C TYR A 89 -11.47 4.33 -6.41
N LYS A 90 -11.21 3.59 -7.49
CA LYS A 90 -11.72 2.24 -7.71
C LYS A 90 -10.55 1.30 -7.92
N ALA A 91 -10.46 0.32 -7.03
CA ALA A 91 -9.54 -0.79 -7.16
C ALA A 91 -9.98 -1.71 -8.31
N GLU A 92 -9.39 -1.54 -9.49
CA GLU A 92 -9.66 -2.38 -10.66
C GLU A 92 -8.68 -3.54 -10.75
N LYS A 93 -9.20 -4.75 -10.95
CA LYS A 93 -8.36 -5.91 -11.24
C LYS A 93 -7.75 -5.76 -12.62
N LYS A 94 -6.44 -5.93 -12.72
CA LYS A 94 -5.74 -5.95 -14.01
C LYS A 94 -5.60 -7.39 -14.50
N THR A 95 -5.58 -7.58 -15.81
CA THR A 95 -5.16 -8.84 -16.41
C THR A 95 -3.68 -8.70 -16.76
N ALA A 96 -2.86 -9.61 -16.25
CA ALA A 96 -1.44 -9.66 -16.60
C ALA A 96 -1.28 -10.46 -17.90
N ASP A 97 -0.62 -9.86 -18.89
CA ASP A 97 -0.18 -10.56 -20.08
C ASP A 97 1.22 -11.17 -19.82
N PRO A 98 1.35 -12.50 -19.80
CA PRO A 98 2.63 -13.18 -19.59
C PRO A 98 3.62 -12.98 -20.73
N LYS A 99 3.22 -12.37 -21.87
CA LYS A 99 4.05 -12.16 -23.07
C LYS A 99 4.67 -13.44 -23.64
N ALA A 100 4.12 -14.60 -23.27
CA ALA A 100 4.55 -15.90 -23.74
C ALA A 100 3.46 -16.50 -24.63
N THR A 101 3.84 -16.96 -25.82
CA THR A 101 2.92 -17.44 -26.87
C THR A 101 2.07 -18.64 -26.47
N ALA A 102 2.49 -19.40 -25.44
CA ALA A 102 1.79 -20.58 -24.94
C ALA A 102 1.01 -20.33 -23.64
N ALA A 103 1.00 -19.11 -23.11
CA ALA A 103 0.36 -18.78 -21.83
C ALA A 103 -0.83 -17.83 -22.05
N MET A 104 -1.97 -18.16 -21.45
CA MET A 104 -3.13 -17.27 -21.47
C MET A 104 -2.95 -16.12 -20.46
N PRO A 105 -3.48 -14.92 -20.77
CA PRO A 105 -3.55 -13.83 -19.81
C PRO A 105 -4.27 -14.26 -18.53
N ALA A 106 -3.72 -13.90 -17.38
CA ALA A 106 -4.26 -14.29 -16.08
C ALA A 106 -4.76 -13.06 -15.30
N PRO A 107 -5.89 -13.18 -14.58
CA PRO A 107 -6.31 -12.11 -13.68
C PRO A 107 -5.26 -11.92 -12.58
N CYS A 108 -4.76 -10.70 -12.45
CA CYS A 108 -3.83 -10.29 -11.41
C CYS A 108 -4.58 -9.54 -10.30
N GLY A 109 -3.89 -9.36 -9.17
CA GLY A 109 -4.33 -8.43 -8.13
C GLY A 109 -4.48 -7.01 -8.68
N VAL A 110 -5.09 -6.14 -7.88
CA VAL A 110 -5.32 -4.73 -8.23
C VAL A 110 -3.98 -3.98 -8.36
N GLU A 111 -3.04 -4.27 -7.47
CA GLU A 111 -1.72 -3.65 -7.42
C GLU A 111 -0.63 -4.71 -7.30
N ASP A 112 0.56 -4.39 -7.82
CA ASP A 112 1.74 -5.21 -7.67
C ASP A 112 2.22 -5.21 -6.22
N ARG A 113 2.68 -6.37 -5.74
CA ARG A 113 3.25 -6.48 -4.40
C ARG A 113 4.71 -6.05 -4.47
N ASN A 114 4.95 -4.77 -4.22
CA ASN A 114 6.31 -4.31 -4.01
C ASN A 114 6.92 -4.99 -2.78
N ARG A 115 8.02 -5.72 -2.98
CA ARG A 115 8.72 -6.47 -1.92
C ARG A 115 9.82 -5.69 -1.23
N THR A 116 10.24 -4.55 -1.78
CA THR A 116 11.35 -3.75 -1.26
C THR A 116 10.90 -2.50 -0.51
N ALA A 117 9.61 -2.16 -0.55
CA ALA A 117 9.06 -1.09 0.29
C ALA A 117 8.91 -1.57 1.76
N PRO A 118 9.23 -0.73 2.76
CA PRO A 118 8.99 -1.05 4.17
C PRO A 118 7.50 -1.23 4.51
N PHE A 119 6.62 -0.37 3.96
CA PHE A 119 5.17 -0.46 4.10
C PHE A 119 4.45 -0.68 2.76
N PRO A 120 4.43 -1.90 2.20
CA PRO A 120 3.69 -2.17 0.99
C PRO A 120 2.22 -2.49 1.27
N PHE A 121 1.36 -2.04 0.37
CA PHE A 121 -0.03 -2.47 0.31
C PHE A 121 -0.14 -3.89 -0.21
N CYS A 122 -0.89 -4.72 0.50
CA CYS A 122 -1.05 -6.15 0.26
C CYS A 122 -2.51 -6.53 -0.02
N GLY A 123 -3.30 -5.62 -0.59
CA GLY A 123 -4.67 -5.84 -1.08
C GLY A 123 -5.77 -5.55 -0.06
N ASN A 124 -5.60 -5.95 1.20
CA ASN A 124 -6.56 -5.65 2.27
C ASN A 124 -5.89 -5.24 3.61
N ARG A 125 -4.58 -5.02 3.56
CA ARG A 125 -3.71 -4.77 4.71
C ARG A 125 -2.41 -4.13 4.24
N PHE A 126 -1.65 -3.60 5.17
CA PHE A 126 -0.26 -3.24 4.96
C PHE A 126 0.64 -4.26 5.65
N GLU A 127 1.89 -4.36 5.22
CA GLU A 127 2.93 -5.09 5.95
C GLU A 127 3.95 -4.09 6.49
N PHE A 128 4.61 -4.42 7.59
CA PHE A 128 5.80 -3.70 8.02
C PHE A 128 6.95 -4.70 7.91
N ARG A 129 7.77 -4.52 6.88
CA ARG A 129 8.81 -5.47 6.47
C ARG A 129 10.17 -5.19 7.08
#